data_AF-A0A373N9Z8-F1
#
_entry.id   AF-A0A373N9Z8-F1
#
_cell.length_a   1.000
_cell.length_b   1.000
_cell.length_c   1.000
_cell.angle_alpha   90.00
_cell.angle_beta   90.00
_cell.angle_gamma   90.00
#
_symmetry.space_group_name_H-M   'P 1'
#
loop_
_entity.id
_entity.type
_entity.pdbx_description
1 polymer ?
#
loop_
_entity_poly.entity_id
_entity_poly.type
_entity_poly.pdbx_seq_one_letter_code
_entity_poly.pdbx_strand_id
1 'polypeptide(L)'
;MKKKVLAIMLVTVSIMLISACGKKEKLYEIPDLSQYKTDYVGDSSNVINIVSGQEYPEGYSYDSIEIQSETEPYGLTVFLKDEPSASRIEDELQVNADMTFDLIGNLETLDYRIADSKEIIASYER
;
A
#
# COMPACT_ATOMS: atom_id res chain seq x y z
N MET A 1 -32.79 45.89 51.67
CA MET A 1 -34.04 45.72 50.88
C MET A 1 -33.66 45.09 49.55
N LYS A 2 -33.97 43.81 49.37
CA LYS A 2 -35.09 43.28 48.56
C LYS A 2 -34.68 43.00 47.10
N LYS A 3 -34.46 41.69 46.83
CA LYS A 3 -35.00 40.90 45.70
C LYS A 3 -34.56 41.37 44.28
N LYS A 4 -34.22 40.53 43.31
CA LYS A 4 -34.92 39.33 42.85
C LYS A 4 -33.98 38.52 41.95
N VAL A 5 -33.92 37.23 42.22
CA VAL A 5 -33.70 36.18 41.21
C VAL A 5 -34.86 36.26 40.22
N LEU A 6 -34.58 36.46 38.92
CA LEU A 6 -35.25 35.81 37.77
C LEU A 6 -34.77 36.44 36.45
N ALA A 7 -34.06 35.68 35.62
CA ALA A 7 -34.13 35.77 34.17
C ALA A 7 -33.62 34.44 33.59
N ILE A 8 -34.58 33.55 33.39
CA ILE A 8 -34.47 32.27 32.70
C ILE A 8 -34.49 32.52 31.19
N MET A 9 -33.72 31.72 30.44
CA MET A 9 -33.73 31.53 28.98
C MET A 9 -33.08 32.61 28.10
N LEU A 10 -31.90 32.27 27.57
CA LEU A 10 -31.65 32.38 26.13
C LEU A 10 -30.52 31.44 25.71
N VAL A 11 -30.95 30.32 25.13
CA VAL A 11 -30.30 29.54 24.08
C VAL A 11 -29.10 30.23 23.45
N THR A 12 -27.90 29.74 23.75
CA THR A 12 -26.82 29.62 22.75
C THR A 12 -26.01 28.40 23.10
N VAL A 13 -26.57 27.25 22.73
CA VAL A 13 -25.80 26.09 22.33
C VAL A 13 -24.95 26.56 21.14
N SER A 14 -23.81 27.17 21.42
CA SER A 14 -22.80 27.50 20.43
C SER A 14 -22.02 26.23 20.11
N ILE A 15 -22.72 25.30 19.46
CA ILE A 15 -22.11 24.33 18.57
C ILE A 15 -21.62 25.16 17.37
N MET A 16 -20.38 25.62 17.45
CA MET A 16 -19.60 25.98 16.27
C MET A 16 -18.55 24.87 16.14
N LEU A 17 -19.00 23.74 15.57
CA LEU A 17 -18.63 23.36 14.20
C LEU A 17 -17.12 23.39 14.00
N ILE A 18 -16.47 22.33 14.50
CA ILE A 18 -15.16 21.90 14.03
C ILE A 18 -15.38 21.44 12.59
N SER A 19 -15.35 22.37 11.65
CA SER A 19 -15.17 22.07 10.23
C SER A 19 -13.71 21.69 10.01
N ALA A 20 -13.28 20.61 10.66
CA ALA A 20 -12.16 19.85 10.15
C ALA A 20 -12.68 19.23 8.86
N CYS A 21 -12.35 19.84 7.73
CA CYS A 21 -12.34 19.18 6.45
C CYS A 21 -11.25 18.10 6.57
N GLY A 22 -11.56 17.02 7.28
CA GLY A 22 -10.72 15.85 7.36
C GLY A 22 -10.71 15.28 5.96
N LYS A 23 -9.58 15.42 5.26
CA LYS A 23 -9.16 14.34 4.38
C LYS A 23 -9.30 13.08 5.24
N LYS A 24 -10.26 12.23 4.89
CA LYS A 24 -10.29 10.88 5.42
C LYS A 24 -9.00 10.26 4.95
N GLU A 25 -7.97 10.29 5.77
CA GLU A 25 -6.93 9.27 5.68
C GLU A 25 -7.68 7.96 5.78
N LYS A 26 -7.90 7.31 4.63
CA LYS A 26 -8.20 5.89 4.64
C LYS A 26 -6.98 5.30 5.32
N LEU A 27 -7.17 4.80 6.54
CA LEU A 27 -6.18 3.95 7.17
C LEU A 27 -6.07 2.75 6.22
N TYR A 28 -5.00 2.70 5.42
CA TYR A 28 -4.75 1.59 4.52
C TYR A 28 -4.69 0.33 5.39
N GLU A 29 -5.64 -0.58 5.20
CA GLU A 29 -5.64 -1.86 5.90
C GLU A 29 -4.57 -2.72 5.24
N ILE A 30 -3.42 -2.84 5.92
CA ILE A 30 -2.33 -3.68 5.45
C ILE A 30 -2.81 -5.14 5.52
N PRO A 31 -2.83 -5.89 4.39
CA PRO A 31 -3.24 -7.29 4.41
C PRO A 31 -2.29 -8.11 5.28
N ASP A 32 -2.84 -9.00 6.11
CA ASP A 32 -2.02 -9.94 6.89
C ASP A 32 -1.53 -11.09 6.00
N LEU A 33 -0.36 -10.88 5.40
CA LEU A 33 0.32 -11.84 4.53
C LEU A 33 1.41 -12.63 5.27
N SER A 34 1.50 -12.50 6.60
CA SER A 34 2.55 -13.13 7.41
C SER A 34 2.58 -14.65 7.30
N GLN A 35 1.44 -15.28 7.02
CA GLN A 35 1.29 -16.72 6.80
C GLN A 35 2.07 -17.24 5.57
N TYR A 36 2.41 -16.36 4.62
CA TYR A 36 3.14 -16.70 3.40
C TYR A 36 4.63 -16.36 3.49
N LYS A 37 5.12 -15.92 4.66
CA LYS A 37 6.53 -15.62 4.86
C LYS A 37 7.40 -16.82 4.46
N THR A 38 8.47 -16.55 3.72
CA THR A 38 9.42 -17.56 3.23
C THR A 38 10.85 -17.04 3.29
N ASP A 39 11.82 -17.93 3.50
CA ASP A 39 13.24 -17.56 3.53
C ASP A 39 13.84 -17.45 2.11
N TYR A 40 13.19 -18.02 1.09
CA TYR A 40 13.73 -18.19 -0.25
C TYR A 40 12.78 -17.69 -1.35
N VAL A 41 13.22 -16.77 -2.20
CA VAL A 41 12.44 -16.21 -3.32
C VAL A 41 11.99 -17.26 -4.34
N GLY A 42 12.69 -18.40 -4.44
CA GLY A 42 12.28 -19.50 -5.30
C GLY A 42 11.07 -20.29 -4.79
N ASP A 43 10.55 -20.00 -3.60
CA ASP A 43 9.29 -20.52 -3.09
C ASP A 43 8.09 -19.86 -3.78
N SER A 44 7.91 -20.20 -5.05
CA SER A 44 7.00 -19.52 -5.96
C SER A 44 5.55 -19.45 -5.46
N SER A 45 5.08 -20.47 -4.74
CA SER A 45 3.72 -20.48 -4.20
C SER A 45 3.53 -19.39 -3.14
N ASN A 46 4.48 -19.27 -2.21
CA ASN A 46 4.44 -18.24 -1.18
C ASN A 46 4.71 -16.84 -1.76
N VAL A 47 5.67 -16.71 -2.67
CA VAL A 47 5.96 -15.43 -3.34
C VAL A 47 4.75 -14.91 -4.12
N ILE A 48 4.07 -15.76 -4.88
CA ILE A 48 2.84 -15.37 -5.60
C ILE A 48 1.77 -14.89 -4.63
N ASN A 49 1.54 -15.60 -3.51
CA ASN A 49 0.54 -15.19 -2.52
C ASN A 49 0.91 -13.86 -1.85
N ILE A 50 2.19 -13.60 -1.62
CA ILE A 50 2.68 -12.32 -1.08
C ILE A 50 2.36 -11.19 -2.05
N VAL A 51 2.77 -11.26 -3.31
CA VAL A 51 2.64 -10.10 -4.22
C VAL A 51 1.24 -9.94 -4.79
N SER A 52 0.48 -11.02 -4.99
CA SER A 52 -0.90 -10.94 -5.48
C SER A 52 -1.91 -10.57 -4.39
N GLY A 53 -1.56 -10.77 -3.11
CA GLY A 53 -2.39 -10.44 -1.97
C GLY A 53 -2.28 -8.98 -1.50
N GLN A 54 -1.40 -8.18 -2.11
CA GLN A 54 -1.21 -6.77 -1.78
C GLN A 54 -2.20 -5.87 -2.53
N GLU A 55 -2.53 -4.72 -1.93
CA GLU A 55 -3.22 -3.65 -2.64
C GLU A 55 -2.24 -2.90 -3.54
N TYR A 56 -2.69 -2.52 -4.73
CA TYR A 56 -1.92 -1.72 -5.69
C TYR A 56 -2.58 -0.35 -5.88
N PRO A 57 -1.79 0.67 -6.28
CA PRO A 57 -2.32 1.99 -6.59
C PRO A 57 -3.45 1.98 -7.62
N GLU A 58 -4.30 3.01 -7.58
CA GLU A 58 -5.48 3.10 -8.46
C GLU A 58 -5.08 2.99 -9.95
N GLY A 59 -5.77 2.09 -10.67
CA GLY A 59 -5.49 1.82 -12.07
C GLY A 59 -4.39 0.78 -12.31
N TYR A 60 -3.84 0.17 -11.25
CA TYR A 60 -2.90 -0.94 -11.35
C TYR A 60 -3.43 -2.18 -10.65
N SER A 61 -3.09 -3.35 -11.20
CA SER A 61 -3.37 -4.64 -10.58
C SER A 61 -2.25 -5.63 -10.87
N TYR A 62 -2.05 -6.58 -9.96
CA TYR A 62 -1.16 -7.72 -10.18
C TYR A 62 -1.52 -8.49 -11.47
N ASP A 63 -0.50 -8.86 -12.24
CA ASP A 63 -0.61 -9.75 -13.41
C ASP A 63 0.19 -11.03 -13.22
N SER A 64 1.51 -10.91 -13.08
CA SER A 64 2.44 -12.05 -13.04
C SER A 64 3.75 -11.71 -12.34
N ILE A 65 4.61 -12.71 -12.17
CA ILE A 65 5.97 -12.54 -11.65
C ILE A 65 7.01 -13.20 -12.55
N GLU A 66 8.25 -12.75 -12.40
CA GLU A 66 9.46 -13.45 -12.81
C GLU A 66 10.42 -13.52 -11.62
N ILE A 67 10.93 -14.73 -11.33
CA ILE A 67 11.85 -14.97 -10.22
C ILE A 67 13.26 -15.12 -10.80
N GLN A 68 14.22 -14.35 -10.28
CA GLN A 68 15.63 -14.44 -10.63
C GLN A 68 16.41 -15.09 -9.48
N SER A 69 16.39 -16.43 -9.39
CA SER A 69 17.00 -17.19 -8.28
C SER A 69 18.16 -18.09 -8.67
N GLU A 70 18.64 -18.02 -9.92
CA GLU A 70 19.73 -18.88 -10.40
C GLU A 70 21.08 -18.50 -9.79
N THR A 71 21.34 -17.19 -9.64
CA THR A 71 22.57 -16.63 -9.10
C THR A 71 22.29 -15.33 -8.36
N GLU A 72 23.06 -15.05 -7.31
CA GLU A 72 22.99 -13.77 -6.60
C GLU A 72 23.42 -12.59 -7.52
N PRO A 73 22.81 -11.39 -7.34
CA PRO A 73 21.78 -11.10 -6.36
C PRO A 73 20.42 -11.70 -6.73
N TYR A 74 19.70 -12.21 -5.73
CA TYR A 74 18.39 -12.82 -5.95
C TYR A 74 17.30 -11.78 -6.14
N GLY A 75 16.53 -11.93 -7.21
CA GLY A 75 15.58 -10.92 -7.67
C GLY A 75 14.15 -11.42 -7.85
N LEU A 76 13.23 -10.47 -7.81
CA LEU A 76 11.83 -10.64 -8.16
C LEU A 76 11.41 -9.49 -9.08
N THR A 77 10.74 -9.81 -10.18
CA THR A 77 10.01 -8.82 -10.99
C THR A 77 8.52 -9.07 -10.83
N VAL A 78 7.77 -8.05 -10.44
CA VAL A 78 6.30 -8.05 -10.40
C VAL A 78 5.78 -7.28 -11.61
N PHE A 79 5.01 -7.97 -12.45
CA PHE A 79 4.33 -7.35 -13.57
C PHE A 79 2.95 -6.85 -13.13
N LEU A 80 2.69 -5.58 -13.41
CA LEU A 80 1.42 -4.91 -13.16
C LEU A 80 0.72 -4.64 -14.48
N LYS A 81 -0.57 -4.96 -14.51
CA LYS A 81 -1.47 -4.47 -15.54
C LYS A 81 -1.90 -3.06 -15.17
N ASP A 82 -1.81 -2.14 -16.13
CA ASP A 82 -2.28 -0.77 -16.02
C ASP A 82 -3.57 -0.54 -16.81
N GLU A 83 -4.38 0.38 -16.32
CA GLU A 83 -5.51 0.92 -17.06
C GLU A 83 -5.07 2.17 -17.86
N PRO A 84 -5.66 2.47 -19.03
CA PRO A 84 -5.26 3.62 -19.85
C PRO A 84 -5.30 5.00 -19.16
N SER A 85 -6.04 5.11 -18.05
CA SER A 85 -6.16 6.31 -17.23
C SER A 85 -5.24 6.33 -16.01
N ALA A 86 -4.40 5.32 -15.82
CA ALA A 86 -3.51 5.21 -14.67
C ALA A 86 -2.49 6.36 -14.64
N SER A 87 -2.28 6.92 -13.45
CA SER A 87 -1.24 7.92 -13.21
C SER A 87 0.10 7.24 -12.93
N ARG A 88 1.23 7.96 -12.98
CA ARG A 88 2.53 7.40 -12.56
C ARG A 88 2.56 7.21 -11.04
N ILE A 89 3.11 6.08 -10.59
CA ILE A 89 2.98 5.58 -9.19
C ILE A 89 4.30 5.17 -8.53
N GLU A 90 5.47 5.66 -8.99
CA GLU A 90 6.78 5.24 -8.44
C GLU A 90 6.82 5.24 -6.91
N ASP A 91 6.46 6.37 -6.29
CA ASP A 91 6.51 6.56 -4.84
C ASP A 91 5.39 5.83 -4.08
N GLU A 92 4.39 5.28 -4.77
CA GLU A 92 3.24 4.60 -4.17
C GLU A 92 3.46 3.08 -3.99
N LEU A 93 4.57 2.54 -4.51
CA LEU A 93 4.92 1.11 -4.42
C LEU A 93 5.90 0.78 -3.29
N GLN A 94 6.45 1.77 -2.59
CA GLN A 94 7.43 1.54 -1.52
C GLN A 94 6.87 0.65 -0.40
N VAL A 95 5.60 0.84 -0.02
CA VAL A 95 4.96 0.04 1.04
C VAL A 95 4.87 -1.44 0.64
N ASN A 96 4.56 -1.71 -0.63
CA ASN A 96 4.52 -3.05 -1.20
C ASN A 96 5.93 -3.68 -1.23
N ALA A 97 6.93 -2.88 -1.60
CA ALA A 97 8.31 -3.31 -1.64
C ALA A 97 8.83 -3.69 -0.24
N ASP A 98 8.63 -2.81 0.74
CA ASP A 98 9.04 -3.03 2.13
C ASP A 98 8.43 -4.32 2.70
N MET A 99 7.12 -4.52 2.50
CA MET A 99 6.43 -5.74 2.91
C MET A 99 7.03 -6.97 2.22
N THR A 100 7.32 -6.88 0.93
CA THR A 100 7.86 -8.01 0.15
C THR A 100 9.26 -8.39 0.65
N PHE A 101 10.14 -7.43 0.93
CA PHE A 101 11.46 -7.68 1.52
C PHE A 101 11.41 -8.23 2.95
N ASP A 102 10.40 -7.85 3.74
CA ASP A 102 10.20 -8.37 5.09
C ASP A 102 9.69 -9.82 5.10
N LEU A 103 8.92 -10.20 4.07
CA LEU A 103 8.31 -11.53 3.94
C LEU A 103 9.16 -12.52 3.14
N ILE A 104 10.14 -12.06 2.35
CA ILE A 104 11.04 -12.93 1.56
C ILE A 104 12.48 -12.73 2.01
N GLY A 105 13.02 -13.72 2.73
CA GLY A 105 14.27 -13.58 3.48
C GLY A 105 15.50 -13.22 2.65
N ASN A 106 15.70 -13.90 1.52
CA ASN A 106 16.88 -13.74 0.66
C ASN A 106 16.66 -12.85 -0.57
N LEU A 107 15.54 -12.12 -0.65
CA LEU A 107 15.30 -11.20 -1.75
C LEU A 107 16.21 -9.98 -1.63
N GLU A 108 16.92 -9.66 -2.70
CA GLU A 108 17.86 -8.54 -2.76
C GLU A 108 17.40 -7.44 -3.71
N THR A 109 16.74 -7.80 -4.82
CA THR A 109 16.24 -6.84 -5.81
C THR A 109 14.76 -7.05 -6.12
N LEU A 110 14.01 -5.96 -6.27
CA LEU A 110 12.59 -5.98 -6.59
C LEU A 110 12.24 -4.95 -7.65
N ASP A 111 11.80 -5.42 -8.80
CA ASP A 111 11.36 -4.60 -9.93
C ASP A 111 9.83 -4.64 -10.07
N TYR A 112 9.22 -3.49 -10.29
CA TYR A 112 7.84 -3.38 -10.78
C TYR A 112 7.85 -2.96 -12.23
N ARG A 113 7.14 -3.69 -13.09
CA ARG A 113 7.10 -3.42 -14.53
C ARG A 113 5.69 -3.49 -15.09
N ILE A 114 5.43 -2.75 -16.16
CA ILE A 114 4.18 -2.89 -16.91
C ILE A 114 4.17 -4.25 -17.61
N ALA A 115 3.07 -5.00 -17.47
CA ALA A 115 2.94 -6.34 -18.01
C ALA A 115 3.12 -6.40 -19.54
N ASP A 116 2.49 -5.46 -20.25
CA ASP A 116 2.47 -5.43 -21.73
C ASP A 116 3.75 -4.83 -22.32
N SER A 117 4.18 -3.66 -21.85
CA SER A 117 5.34 -2.94 -22.42
C SER A 117 6.68 -3.37 -21.83
N LYS A 118 6.68 -4.04 -20.67
CA LYS A 118 7.88 -4.36 -19.86
C LYS A 118 8.64 -3.12 -19.38
N GLU A 119 8.03 -1.93 -19.49
CA GLU A 119 8.58 -0.68 -18.97
C GLU A 119 8.74 -0.77 -17.44
N ILE A 120 9.86 -0.27 -16.94
CA ILE A 120 10.12 -0.21 -15.50
C ILE A 120 9.25 0.90 -14.90
N ILE A 121 8.47 0.54 -13.89
CA ILE A 121 7.72 1.47 -13.06
C ILE A 121 8.64 1.93 -11.94
N ALA A 122 9.15 1.00 -11.13
CA ALA A 122 10.03 1.27 -9.99
C ALA A 122 10.97 0.09 -9.75
N SER A 123 12.13 0.36 -9.15
CA SER A 123 13.12 -0.65 -8.76
C SER A 123 13.60 -0.36 -7.35
N TYR A 124 13.71 -1.40 -6.54
CA TYR A 124 14.12 -1.34 -5.14
C TYR A 124 15.20 -2.38 -4.85
N GLU A 125 16.08 -2.06 -3.91
CA GLU A 125 17.16 -2.92 -3.43
C GLU A 125 17.22 -2.86 -1.90
N ARG A 126 17.63 -3.96 -1.26
CA ARG A 126 17.82 -4.07 0.21
C ARG A 126 19.19 -3.57 0.67
#